data_AF-A0AAJ4MXN3-F1
#
_entry.id   AF-A0AAJ4MXN3-F1
#
_cell.length_a   1.000
_cell.length_b   1.000
_cell.length_c   1.000
_cell.angle_alpha   90.00
_cell.angle_beta   90.00
_cell.angle_gamma   90.00
#
_symmetry.space_group_name_H-M   'P 1'
#
loop_
_entity.id
_entity.type
_entity.pdbx_description
1 polymer ?
#
loop_
_entity_poly.entity_id
_entity_poly.type
_entity_poly.pdbx_seq_one_letter_code
_entity_poly.pdbx_strand_id
1 'polypeptide(L)'
;MGAAQAGTSLASSRFCDRAQELTATEQDRLLRFAAVVREELAASEGSVALISRSGLDLARFGIRYSHAALAWRHDNDSGWSARQLYYACDEGRPRIFDQGTAGFAMGTENPALGYISLVKLPAETVPPLRRALLDPVRVQQLLAGRYSANAYAFSLKYQNCNQWVVELLASAWGELAAGSDLRARAQDWLRAAPYAPAPVDVGARWLMLGSIFVPLVHMDDHPPEAIRSMQLAVSLPASLEAFARQRLPASERVEICHDGKRVVVHRGWEPIADGCVPGANDRVIALDDT
;
A
#
# COMPACT_ATOMS: atom_id res chain seq x y z
N MET A 1 -14.01 -36.40 -23.57
CA MET A 1 -14.01 -35.81 -22.21
C MET A 1 -12.97 -34.70 -22.25
N GLY A 2 -13.32 -33.48 -22.65
CA GLY A 2 -14.02 -32.50 -21.82
C GLY A 2 -12.99 -31.57 -21.17
N ALA A 3 -12.36 -30.70 -21.98
CA ALA A 3 -11.42 -29.70 -21.49
C ALA A 3 -12.19 -28.67 -20.64
N ALA A 4 -11.87 -28.61 -19.34
CA ALA A 4 -12.38 -27.56 -18.48
C ALA A 4 -11.67 -26.25 -18.84
N GLN A 5 -12.34 -25.41 -19.62
CA GLN A 5 -11.96 -24.00 -19.75
C GLN A 5 -12.20 -23.35 -18.38
N ALA A 6 -11.11 -23.05 -17.68
CA ALA A 6 -11.16 -22.13 -16.55
C ALA A 6 -11.60 -20.77 -17.12
N GLY A 7 -12.86 -20.42 -16.91
CA GLY A 7 -13.39 -19.13 -17.29
C GLY A 7 -12.73 -18.04 -16.46
N THR A 8 -11.65 -17.45 -16.97
CA THR A 8 -11.17 -16.15 -16.52
C THR A 8 -12.29 -15.15 -16.79
N SER A 9 -12.92 -14.65 -15.72
CA SER A 9 -13.93 -13.61 -15.89
C SER A 9 -13.28 -12.37 -16.53
N LEU A 10 -13.99 -11.69 -17.43
CA LEU A 10 -13.57 -10.41 -18.03
C LEU A 10 -13.28 -9.31 -16.99
N ALA A 11 -13.69 -9.51 -15.73
CA ALA A 11 -13.41 -8.60 -14.62
C ALA A 11 -12.10 -8.92 -13.90
N SER A 12 -11.70 -10.19 -13.80
CA SER A 12 -10.37 -10.59 -13.30
C SER A 12 -9.28 -10.16 -14.27
N SER A 13 -9.55 -10.21 -15.58
CA SER A 13 -8.62 -9.70 -16.58
C SER A 13 -8.41 -8.19 -16.43
N ARG A 14 -9.43 -7.37 -16.11
CA ARG A 14 -9.22 -5.92 -15.88
C ARG A 14 -8.45 -5.56 -14.61
N PHE A 15 -8.48 -6.41 -13.57
CA PHE A 15 -7.66 -6.22 -12.36
C PHE A 15 -6.19 -6.63 -12.59
N CYS A 16 -5.96 -7.57 -13.52
CA CYS A 16 -4.67 -8.20 -13.77
C CYS A 16 -3.93 -7.69 -15.02
N ASP A 17 -4.67 -7.31 -16.07
CA ASP A 17 -4.17 -6.76 -17.33
C ASP A 17 -4.04 -5.25 -17.22
N ARG A 18 -2.99 -4.77 -16.52
CA ARG A 18 -2.67 -3.34 -16.45
C ARG A 18 -1.18 -3.04 -16.47
N ALA A 19 -0.40 -3.77 -17.28
CA ALA A 19 0.87 -3.22 -17.75
C ALA A 19 0.55 -2.28 -18.92
N GLN A 20 0.37 -0.98 -18.62
CA GLN A 20 0.19 0.02 -19.66
C GLN A 20 1.51 0.16 -20.43
N GLU A 21 1.48 0.10 -21.76
CA GLU A 21 2.67 0.38 -22.57
C GLU A 21 3.04 1.87 -22.40
N LEU A 22 4.17 2.13 -21.75
CA LEU A 22 4.69 3.48 -21.54
C LEU A 22 5.52 3.90 -22.76
N THR A 23 5.35 5.15 -23.19
CA THR A 23 6.30 5.76 -24.13
C THR A 23 7.66 5.98 -23.47
N ALA A 24 8.72 6.14 -24.27
CA ALA A 24 10.06 6.42 -23.74
C ALA A 24 10.10 7.70 -22.88
N THR A 25 9.34 8.74 -23.27
CA THR A 25 9.24 9.99 -22.50
C THR A 25 8.51 9.80 -21.17
N GLU A 26 7.43 9.02 -21.13
CA GLU A 26 6.75 8.70 -19.88
C GLU A 26 7.64 7.85 -18.97
N GLN A 27 8.35 6.87 -19.54
CA GLN A 27 9.28 6.05 -18.80
C GLN A 27 10.42 6.89 -18.19
N ASP A 28 11.02 7.80 -18.95
CA ASP A 28 12.05 8.72 -18.45
C ASP A 28 11.52 9.58 -17.28
N ARG A 29 10.36 10.22 -17.45
CA ARG A 29 9.73 11.04 -16.41
C ARG A 29 9.45 10.24 -15.14
N LEU A 30 8.94 9.03 -15.27
CA LEU A 30 8.67 8.15 -14.14
C LEU A 30 9.97 7.66 -13.47
N LEU A 31 11.05 7.43 -14.22
CA LEU A 31 12.36 7.11 -13.67
C LEU A 31 12.95 8.30 -12.90
N ARG A 32 12.81 9.53 -13.41
CA ARG A 32 13.19 10.76 -12.70
C ARG A 32 12.36 10.94 -11.43
N PHE A 33 11.06 10.71 -11.48
CA PHE A 33 10.19 10.70 -10.30
C PHE A 33 10.63 9.65 -9.27
N ALA A 34 10.90 8.42 -9.71
CA ALA A 34 11.42 7.36 -8.86
C ALA A 34 12.77 7.71 -8.22
N ALA A 35 13.63 8.45 -8.93
CA ALA A 35 14.89 8.92 -8.37
C ALA A 35 14.67 9.88 -7.19
N VAL A 36 13.67 10.76 -7.26
CA VAL A 36 13.28 11.65 -6.14
C VAL A 36 12.73 10.84 -4.97
N VAL A 37 11.90 9.83 -5.22
CA VAL A 37 11.41 8.92 -4.16
C VAL A 37 12.58 8.22 -3.46
N ARG A 38 13.55 7.72 -4.23
CA ARG A 38 14.75 7.07 -3.70
C ARG A 38 15.63 8.05 -2.91
N GLU A 39 15.78 9.29 -3.36
CA GLU A 39 16.49 10.35 -2.63
C GLU A 39 15.87 10.59 -1.26
N GLU A 40 14.53 10.75 -1.19
CA GLU A 40 13.84 10.99 0.08
C GLU A 40 13.90 9.78 1.03
N LEU A 41 13.88 8.54 0.49
CA LEU A 41 14.14 7.32 1.27
C LEU A 41 15.58 7.28 1.78
N ALA A 42 16.57 7.60 0.94
CA ALA A 42 17.99 7.63 1.34
C ALA A 42 18.27 8.67 2.42
N ALA A 43 17.51 9.77 2.45
CA ALA A 43 17.55 10.77 3.49
C ALA A 43 16.90 10.33 4.83
N SER A 44 16.34 9.12 4.91
CA SER A 44 15.85 8.54 6.16
C SER A 44 17.00 7.99 7.01
N GLU A 45 17.07 8.41 8.28
CA GLU A 45 18.02 7.85 9.25
C GLU A 45 17.80 6.34 9.45
N GLY A 46 16.52 5.95 9.59
CA GLY A 46 16.08 4.57 9.69
C GLY A 46 16.27 3.77 8.40
N SER A 47 16.48 2.46 8.53
CA SER A 47 16.63 1.51 7.42
C SER A 47 15.33 0.86 6.94
N VAL A 48 14.18 1.30 7.48
CA VAL A 48 12.82 0.91 7.07
C VAL A 48 11.91 2.14 7.10
N ALA A 49 11.06 2.28 6.09
CA ALA A 49 10.02 3.31 6.02
C ALA A 49 8.71 2.69 5.50
N LEU A 50 7.57 3.25 5.93
CA LEU A 50 6.29 2.94 5.29
C LEU A 50 6.21 3.76 4.00
N ILE A 51 5.96 3.10 2.87
CA ILE A 51 5.81 3.73 1.57
C ILE A 51 4.44 3.37 0.99
N SER A 52 3.75 4.36 0.42
CA SER A 52 2.43 4.19 -0.17
C SER A 52 2.34 4.87 -1.53
N ARG A 53 1.53 4.32 -2.43
CA ARG A 53 1.33 4.87 -3.79
C ARG A 53 -0.14 4.98 -4.18
N SER A 54 -0.43 5.89 -5.10
CA SER A 54 -1.65 5.89 -5.91
C SER A 54 -1.54 4.79 -6.98
N GLY A 55 -1.93 3.55 -6.63
CA GLY A 55 -1.85 2.41 -7.56
C GLY A 55 -3.10 2.23 -8.42
N LEU A 56 -4.28 2.33 -7.80
CA LEU A 56 -5.58 2.29 -8.45
C LEU A 56 -6.25 3.64 -8.25
N ASP A 57 -6.97 4.11 -9.27
CA ASP A 57 -7.81 5.30 -9.14
C ASP A 57 -9.05 4.98 -8.30
N LEU A 58 -8.99 5.43 -7.05
CA LEU A 58 -10.06 5.34 -6.07
C LEU A 58 -10.53 6.72 -5.63
N ALA A 59 -10.28 7.77 -6.44
CA ALA A 59 -10.66 9.15 -6.13
C ALA A 59 -12.17 9.29 -5.88
N ARG A 60 -13.00 8.48 -6.55
CA ARG A 60 -14.45 8.42 -6.32
C ARG A 60 -14.85 8.06 -4.88
N PHE A 61 -13.95 7.41 -4.15
CA PHE A 61 -14.13 7.01 -2.74
C PHE A 61 -13.34 7.90 -1.78
N GLY A 62 -12.75 9.00 -2.26
CA GLY A 62 -11.87 9.86 -1.47
C GLY A 62 -10.53 9.21 -1.08
N ILE A 63 -10.12 8.15 -1.79
CA ILE A 63 -8.90 7.41 -1.48
C ILE A 63 -7.80 7.81 -2.47
N ARG A 64 -6.78 8.54 -1.98
CA ARG A 64 -5.61 8.93 -2.77
C ARG A 64 -4.60 7.80 -2.95
N TYR A 65 -4.28 7.09 -1.85
CA TYR A 65 -3.32 5.97 -1.87
C TYR A 65 -4.07 4.66 -1.72
N SER A 66 -3.81 3.71 -2.62
CA SER A 66 -4.50 2.42 -2.64
C SER A 66 -3.62 1.27 -2.16
N HIS A 67 -2.29 1.45 -2.15
CA HIS A 67 -1.34 0.39 -1.90
C HIS A 67 -0.15 0.86 -1.06
N ALA A 68 0.22 0.08 -0.06
CA ALA A 68 1.33 0.32 0.83
C ALA A 68 2.31 -0.85 0.86
N ALA A 69 3.55 -0.55 1.22
CA ALA A 69 4.64 -1.48 1.42
C ALA A 69 5.54 -1.02 2.56
N LEU A 70 6.43 -1.89 3.03
CA LEU A 70 7.57 -1.47 3.84
C LEU A 70 8.81 -1.40 2.95
N ALA A 71 9.29 -0.17 2.73
CA ALA A 71 10.56 0.08 2.09
C ALA A 71 11.68 -0.26 3.07
N TRP A 72 12.69 -0.99 2.64
CA TRP A 72 13.85 -1.33 3.45
C TRP A 72 15.16 -1.15 2.68
N ARG A 73 16.16 -0.62 3.39
CA ARG A 73 17.50 -0.36 2.84
C ARG A 73 18.31 -1.65 2.80
N HIS A 74 18.99 -1.93 1.69
CA HIS A 74 19.90 -3.05 1.52
C HIS A 74 21.20 -2.81 2.28
N ASP A 75 21.83 -3.88 2.78
CA ASP A 75 23.08 -3.75 3.54
C ASP A 75 24.30 -3.51 2.63
N ASN A 76 24.26 -3.97 1.37
CA ASN A 76 25.45 -4.11 0.52
C ASN A 76 25.63 -2.99 -0.52
N ASP A 77 24.54 -2.40 -1.02
CA ASP A 77 24.58 -1.44 -2.14
C ASP A 77 23.81 -0.13 -1.83
N SER A 78 23.35 0.03 -0.58
CA SER A 78 22.47 1.14 -0.14
C SER A 78 21.20 1.29 -0.99
N GLY A 79 20.85 0.27 -1.78
CA GLY A 79 19.61 0.16 -2.52
C GLY A 79 18.41 0.07 -1.58
N TRP A 80 17.21 0.24 -2.14
CA TRP A 80 15.97 0.11 -1.40
C TRP A 80 15.02 -0.81 -2.16
N SER A 81 14.37 -1.70 -1.41
CA SER A 81 13.26 -2.51 -1.90
C SER A 81 12.00 -2.21 -1.10
N ALA A 82 10.85 -2.24 -1.76
CA ALA A 82 9.53 -2.21 -1.15
C ALA A 82 9.00 -3.64 -1.05
N ARG A 83 8.83 -4.14 0.17
CA ARG A 83 8.21 -5.45 0.43
C ARG A 83 6.70 -5.26 0.63
N GLN A 84 5.93 -5.96 -0.17
CA GLN A 84 4.48 -5.82 -0.23
C GLN A 84 3.78 -7.14 -0.51
N LEU A 85 2.53 -7.25 -0.09
CA LEU A 85 1.63 -8.28 -0.57
C LEU A 85 1.03 -7.82 -1.89
N TYR A 86 1.22 -8.62 -2.94
CA TYR A 86 0.58 -8.43 -4.24
C TYR A 86 -0.23 -9.67 -4.62
N TYR A 87 -1.29 -9.49 -5.40
CA TYR A 87 -2.05 -10.63 -5.94
C TYR A 87 -1.40 -11.08 -7.25
N ALA A 88 -0.76 -12.25 -7.24
CA ALA A 88 -0.15 -12.85 -8.42
C ALA A 88 -1.25 -13.46 -9.28
N CYS A 89 -1.67 -12.73 -10.30
CA CYS A 89 -2.81 -13.08 -11.15
C CYS A 89 -2.61 -14.35 -11.97
N ASP A 90 -1.40 -14.57 -12.47
CA ASP A 90 -0.94 -15.78 -13.14
C ASP A 90 -1.01 -17.01 -12.24
N GLU A 91 -0.70 -16.83 -10.95
CA GLU A 91 -0.78 -17.89 -9.93
C GLU A 91 -2.16 -18.00 -9.25
N GLY A 92 -3.05 -17.02 -9.45
CA GLY A 92 -4.36 -16.94 -8.80
C GLY A 92 -4.33 -16.78 -7.27
N ARG A 93 -3.21 -16.32 -6.67
CA ARG A 93 -3.01 -16.28 -5.21
C ARG A 93 -2.21 -15.06 -4.73
N PRO A 94 -2.38 -14.62 -3.47
CA PRO A 94 -1.52 -13.58 -2.90
C PRO A 94 -0.10 -14.10 -2.67
N ARG A 95 0.88 -13.22 -2.88
CA ARG A 95 2.31 -13.48 -2.69
C ARG A 95 2.97 -12.25 -2.10
N ILE A 96 4.09 -12.45 -1.40
CA ILE A 96 4.95 -11.36 -0.96
C ILE A 96 6.02 -11.14 -2.03
N PHE A 97 6.16 -9.88 -2.44
CA PHE A 97 7.15 -9.47 -3.42
C PHE A 97 8.06 -8.41 -2.83
N ASP A 98 9.34 -8.49 -3.20
CA ASP A 98 10.29 -7.40 -3.06
C ASP A 98 10.46 -6.73 -4.41
N GLN A 99 10.01 -5.49 -4.52
CA GLN A 99 10.16 -4.70 -5.72
C GLN A 99 11.19 -3.59 -5.48
N GLY A 100 12.04 -3.29 -6.46
CA GLY A 100 12.86 -2.08 -6.40
C GLY A 100 11.99 -0.83 -6.29
N THR A 101 12.44 0.20 -5.59
CA THR A 101 11.66 1.43 -5.36
C THR A 101 11.19 2.11 -6.64
N ALA A 102 11.95 2.02 -7.73
CA ALA A 102 11.52 2.50 -9.04
C ALA A 102 10.30 1.74 -9.58
N GLY A 103 10.33 0.40 -9.54
CA GLY A 103 9.17 -0.41 -9.93
C GLY A 103 7.97 -0.18 -9.03
N PHE A 104 8.19 0.10 -7.74
CA PHE A 104 7.12 0.48 -6.83
C PHE A 104 6.51 1.84 -7.23
N ALA A 105 7.33 2.86 -7.47
CA ALA A 105 6.85 4.19 -7.86
C ALA A 105 6.10 4.18 -9.22
N MET A 106 6.53 3.32 -10.15
CA MET A 106 5.93 3.18 -11.48
C MET A 106 4.62 2.36 -11.51
N GLY A 107 4.26 1.66 -10.42
CA GLY A 107 3.01 0.88 -10.38
C GLY A 107 1.78 1.75 -10.11
N THR A 108 1.51 2.70 -11.02
CA THR A 108 0.37 3.63 -11.01
C THR A 108 -0.58 3.33 -12.18
N GLU A 109 -1.87 3.64 -12.01
CA GLU A 109 -2.86 3.57 -13.09
C GLU A 109 -2.76 4.77 -14.05
N ASN A 110 -2.22 5.90 -13.59
CA ASN A 110 -2.06 7.11 -14.41
C ASN A 110 -0.58 7.51 -14.49
N PRO A 111 0.08 7.35 -15.65
CA PRO A 111 1.49 7.72 -15.81
C PRO A 111 1.71 9.24 -15.88
N ALA A 112 0.66 10.03 -16.10
CA ALA A 112 0.75 11.49 -16.13
C ALA A 112 0.60 12.14 -14.74
N LEU A 113 0.01 11.44 -13.77
CA LEU A 113 -0.20 11.97 -12.42
C LEU A 113 -0.03 10.85 -11.38
N GLY A 114 0.96 10.99 -10.51
CA GLY A 114 1.25 10.01 -9.47
C GLY A 114 1.51 10.67 -8.13
N TYR A 115 1.18 9.96 -7.05
CA TYR A 115 1.49 10.34 -5.66
C TYR A 115 2.15 9.19 -4.93
N ILE A 116 3.16 9.51 -4.14
CA ILE A 116 3.86 8.65 -3.21
C ILE A 116 3.85 9.33 -1.85
N SER A 117 3.58 8.54 -0.81
CA SER A 117 3.73 8.97 0.59
C SER A 117 4.81 8.12 1.24
N LEU A 118 5.68 8.78 1.98
CA LEU A 118 6.71 8.16 2.80
C LEU A 118 6.46 8.56 4.26
N VAL A 119 6.33 7.58 5.14
CA VAL A 119 6.42 7.79 6.59
C VAL A 119 7.74 7.23 7.08
N LYS A 120 8.66 8.14 7.41
CA LYS A 120 9.96 7.85 8.00
C LYS A 120 9.76 7.60 9.49
N LEU A 121 10.10 6.40 9.93
CA LEU A 121 9.96 6.00 11.33
C LEU A 121 11.18 6.45 12.13
N PRO A 122 11.03 6.81 13.41
CA PRO A 122 12.16 7.13 14.28
C PRO A 122 13.17 5.98 14.30
N ALA A 123 14.46 6.30 14.15
CA ALA A 123 15.52 5.32 13.88
C ALA A 123 15.60 4.23 14.95
N GLU A 124 15.31 4.55 16.20
CA GLU A 124 15.29 3.64 17.35
C GLU A 124 14.17 2.59 17.28
N THR A 125 13.10 2.85 16.53
CA THR A 125 11.94 1.95 16.39
C THR A 125 12.12 0.94 15.24
N VAL A 126 13.08 1.20 14.36
CA VAL A 126 13.31 0.42 13.13
C VAL A 126 13.94 -0.95 13.36
N PRO A 127 14.91 -1.18 14.26
CA PRO A 127 15.57 -2.48 14.41
C PRO A 127 14.63 -3.70 14.62
N PRO A 128 13.63 -3.67 15.53
CA PRO A 128 12.68 -4.79 15.64
C PRO A 128 11.83 -4.96 14.38
N LEU A 129 11.40 -3.86 13.74
CA LEU A 129 10.65 -3.91 12.50
C LEU A 129 11.46 -4.51 11.35
N ARG A 130 12.73 -4.11 11.21
CA ARG A 130 13.64 -4.67 10.20
C ARG A 130 13.84 -6.17 10.40
N ARG A 131 14.09 -6.61 11.63
CA ARG A 131 14.23 -8.05 11.93
C ARG A 131 12.97 -8.83 11.55
N ALA A 132 11.80 -8.31 11.90
CA ALA A 132 10.52 -8.94 11.56
C ALA A 132 10.27 -8.95 10.04
N LEU A 133 10.58 -7.84 9.37
CA LEU A 133 10.42 -7.68 7.93
C LEU A 133 11.32 -8.61 7.14
N LEU A 134 12.55 -8.86 7.60
CA LEU A 134 13.54 -9.69 6.91
C LEU A 134 13.48 -11.18 7.30
N ASP A 135 12.71 -11.54 8.32
CA ASP A 135 12.46 -12.94 8.70
C ASP A 135 11.48 -13.60 7.70
N PRO A 136 11.93 -14.54 6.85
CA PRO A 136 11.08 -15.15 5.85
C PRO A 136 9.97 -16.01 6.46
N VAL A 137 10.20 -16.63 7.63
CA VAL A 137 9.19 -17.46 8.30
C VAL A 137 8.05 -16.56 8.77
N ARG A 138 8.38 -15.46 9.44
CA ARG A 138 7.39 -14.49 9.91
C ARG A 138 6.58 -13.86 8.78
N VAL A 139 7.27 -13.42 7.72
CA VAL A 139 6.63 -12.83 6.53
C VAL A 139 5.59 -13.78 5.94
N GLN A 140 5.90 -15.08 5.86
CA GLN A 140 4.98 -16.10 5.35
C GLN A 140 3.88 -16.46 6.34
N GLN A 141 4.16 -16.50 7.65
CA GLN A 141 3.14 -16.73 8.68
C GLN A 141 2.06 -15.64 8.72
N LEU A 142 2.41 -14.43 8.29
CA LEU A 142 1.47 -13.32 8.17
C LEU A 142 0.69 -13.31 6.84
N LEU A 143 1.12 -14.06 5.82
CA LEU A 143 0.45 -14.13 4.53
C LEU A 143 -0.77 -15.07 4.61
N ALA A 144 -1.96 -14.55 4.34
CA ALA A 144 -3.16 -15.36 4.21
C ALA A 144 -3.24 -16.04 2.83
N GLY A 145 -3.87 -17.21 2.76
CA GLY A 145 -4.05 -17.93 1.49
C GLY A 145 -5.10 -17.34 0.54
N ARG A 146 -5.96 -16.43 1.01
CA ARG A 146 -7.07 -15.86 0.23
C ARG A 146 -7.00 -14.34 0.23
N TYR A 147 -6.91 -13.75 -0.96
CA TYR A 147 -6.85 -12.31 -1.14
C TYR A 147 -8.25 -11.71 -1.27
N SER A 148 -8.44 -10.52 -0.68
CA SER A 148 -9.53 -9.63 -1.05
C SER A 148 -9.13 -8.16 -0.94
N ALA A 149 -9.39 -7.39 -1.99
CA ALA A 149 -9.08 -5.97 -2.05
C ALA A 149 -9.82 -5.15 -0.99
N ASN A 150 -10.99 -5.58 -0.55
CA ASN A 150 -11.77 -4.93 0.51
C ASN A 150 -11.88 -5.80 1.78
N ALA A 151 -10.92 -6.69 2.06
CA ALA A 151 -10.97 -7.55 3.24
C ALA A 151 -11.27 -6.74 4.52
N TYR A 152 -12.13 -7.27 5.39
CA TYR A 152 -12.40 -6.66 6.68
C TYR A 152 -11.14 -6.70 7.55
N ALA A 153 -10.73 -5.55 8.08
CA ALA A 153 -9.44 -5.36 8.76
C ALA A 153 -9.20 -6.32 9.95
N PHE A 154 -10.27 -6.86 10.55
CA PHE A 154 -10.21 -7.74 11.71
C PHE A 154 -10.82 -9.13 11.46
N SER A 155 -10.90 -9.54 10.19
CA SER A 155 -11.22 -10.91 9.78
C SER A 155 -9.98 -11.68 9.36
N LEU A 156 -9.95 -12.97 9.69
CA LEU A 156 -8.93 -13.90 9.20
C LEU A 156 -9.28 -14.56 7.87
N LYS A 157 -10.51 -14.35 7.35
CA LYS A 157 -11.04 -15.07 6.17
C LYS A 157 -10.34 -14.69 4.86
N TYR A 158 -10.07 -13.40 4.69
CA TYR A 158 -9.32 -12.84 3.57
C TYR A 158 -8.23 -11.90 4.08
N GLN A 159 -7.36 -11.44 3.20
CA GLN A 159 -6.38 -10.42 3.49
C GLN A 159 -6.27 -9.42 2.34
N ASN A 160 -6.24 -8.14 2.69
CA ASN A 160 -5.90 -7.03 1.80
C ASN A 160 -4.38 -6.75 1.85
N CYS A 161 -3.82 -6.16 0.80
CA CYS A 161 -2.39 -5.84 0.72
C CYS A 161 -1.87 -4.94 1.86
N ASN A 162 -2.61 -3.90 2.22
CA ASN A 162 -2.27 -2.98 3.31
C ASN A 162 -2.49 -3.63 4.69
N GLN A 163 -3.42 -4.58 4.78
CA GLN A 163 -3.65 -5.35 6.00
C GLN A 163 -2.42 -6.20 6.37
N TRP A 164 -1.75 -6.80 5.38
CA TRP A 164 -0.49 -7.51 5.62
C TRP A 164 0.60 -6.59 6.20
N VAL A 165 0.71 -5.36 5.70
CA VAL A 165 1.67 -4.37 6.21
C VAL A 165 1.39 -4.03 7.68
N VAL A 166 0.13 -3.75 8.04
CA VAL A 166 -0.21 -3.40 9.43
C VAL A 166 -0.11 -4.60 10.38
N GLU A 167 -0.42 -5.81 9.93
CA GLU A 167 -0.23 -7.03 10.72
C GLU A 167 1.27 -7.32 10.95
N LEU A 168 2.15 -7.01 9.99
CA LEU A 168 3.60 -7.06 10.16
C LEU A 168 4.09 -6.00 11.16
N LEU A 169 3.62 -4.76 11.06
CA LEU A 169 3.91 -3.69 12.03
C LEU A 169 3.47 -4.10 13.45
N ALA A 170 2.26 -4.64 13.58
CA ALA A 170 1.75 -5.16 14.85
C ALA A 170 2.63 -6.29 15.41
N SER A 171 3.06 -7.22 14.55
CA SER A 171 3.93 -8.32 14.96
C SER A 171 5.28 -7.84 15.49
N ALA A 172 5.83 -6.77 14.91
CA ALA A 172 7.11 -6.19 15.33
C ALA A 172 6.96 -5.32 16.58
N TRP A 173 5.99 -4.41 16.58
CA TRP A 173 5.78 -3.45 17.67
C TRP A 173 5.13 -4.05 18.91
N GLY A 174 4.40 -5.15 18.76
CA GLY A 174 3.89 -5.96 19.85
C GLY A 174 4.84 -7.06 20.29
N GLU A 175 6.02 -7.17 19.68
CA GLU A 175 7.01 -8.23 19.91
C GLU A 175 6.41 -9.64 19.92
N LEU A 176 5.47 -9.88 19.00
CA LEU A 176 4.70 -11.12 18.97
C LEU A 176 5.62 -12.28 18.58
N ALA A 177 5.59 -13.35 19.37
CA ALA A 177 6.29 -14.59 19.05
C ALA A 177 5.86 -15.13 17.68
N ALA A 178 6.76 -15.81 16.97
CA ALA A 178 6.41 -16.50 15.73
C ALA A 178 5.41 -17.64 15.98
N GLY A 179 4.64 -18.03 14.97
CA GLY A 179 3.65 -19.11 15.08
C GLY A 179 2.64 -19.09 13.93
N SER A 180 1.96 -20.22 13.68
CA SER A 180 0.96 -20.33 12.61
C SER A 180 -0.27 -19.44 12.82
N ASP A 181 -0.55 -19.06 14.07
CA ASP A 181 -1.62 -18.16 14.50
C ASP A 181 -1.15 -16.70 14.66
N LEU A 182 0.07 -16.36 14.20
CA LEU A 182 0.65 -15.02 14.33
C LEU A 182 -0.27 -13.94 13.77
N ARG A 183 -0.95 -14.20 12.65
CA ARG A 183 -1.91 -13.26 12.07
C ARG A 183 -3.09 -12.96 13.00
N ALA A 184 -3.63 -13.98 13.67
CA ALA A 184 -4.71 -13.80 14.65
C ALA A 184 -4.24 -12.92 15.81
N ARG A 185 -3.06 -13.21 16.37
CA ARG A 185 -2.48 -12.40 17.45
C ARG A 185 -2.17 -10.97 17.02
N ALA A 186 -1.73 -10.76 15.79
CA ALA A 186 -1.50 -9.42 15.23
C ALA A 186 -2.81 -8.61 15.18
N GLN A 187 -3.91 -9.22 14.72
CA GLN A 187 -5.22 -8.59 14.73
C GLN A 187 -5.74 -8.32 16.15
N ASP A 188 -5.58 -9.26 17.08
CA ASP A 188 -5.96 -9.07 18.48
C ASP A 188 -5.18 -7.91 19.12
N TRP A 189 -3.88 -7.84 18.86
CA TRP A 189 -3.03 -6.73 19.30
C TRP A 189 -3.50 -5.40 18.68
N LEU A 190 -3.85 -5.38 17.40
CA LEU A 190 -4.36 -4.18 16.73
C LEU A 190 -5.70 -3.72 17.30
N ARG A 191 -6.57 -4.62 17.76
CA ARG A 191 -7.83 -4.24 18.45
C ARG A 191 -7.58 -3.58 19.81
N ALA A 192 -6.51 -3.95 20.50
CA ALA A 192 -6.11 -3.34 21.76
C ALA A 192 -5.29 -2.05 21.56
N ALA A 193 -4.59 -1.93 20.43
CA ALA A 193 -3.90 -0.72 20.00
C ALA A 193 -4.89 0.32 19.44
N PRO A 194 -4.49 1.60 19.27
CA PRO A 194 -5.35 2.60 18.65
C PRO A 194 -5.40 2.48 17.12
N TYR A 195 -5.51 1.26 16.59
CA TYR A 195 -5.68 1.03 15.15
C TYR A 195 -7.18 0.98 14.81
N ALA A 196 -7.68 2.10 14.30
CA ALA A 196 -9.07 2.24 13.88
C ALA A 196 -9.11 2.68 12.40
N PRO A 197 -9.15 1.72 11.44
CA PRO A 197 -9.26 2.09 10.03
C PRO A 197 -10.58 2.82 9.78
N ALA A 198 -10.50 4.01 9.19
CA ALA A 198 -11.68 4.78 8.81
C ALA A 198 -12.53 3.95 7.83
N PRO A 199 -13.85 3.83 8.06
CA PRO A 199 -14.70 3.10 7.13
C PRO A 199 -14.71 3.77 5.76
N VAL A 200 -14.64 2.94 4.71
CA VAL A 200 -14.83 3.40 3.34
C VAL A 200 -16.32 3.49 3.07
N ASP A 201 -16.78 4.69 2.75
CA ASP A 201 -18.14 4.90 2.26
C ASP A 201 -18.23 4.48 0.79
N VAL A 202 -19.02 3.43 0.53
CA VAL A 202 -19.22 2.93 -0.83
C VAL A 202 -20.19 3.82 -1.62
N GLY A 203 -20.89 4.75 -0.96
CA GLY A 203 -21.71 5.83 -1.52
C GLY A 203 -23.04 5.39 -2.11
N ALA A 204 -23.09 4.24 -2.78
CA ALA A 204 -24.30 3.72 -3.40
C ALA A 204 -24.44 2.20 -3.30
N ARG A 205 -25.64 1.75 -2.90
CA ARG A 205 -25.96 0.32 -2.71
C ARG A 205 -25.75 -0.53 -3.97
N TRP A 206 -25.89 0.04 -5.16
CA TRP A 206 -25.66 -0.69 -6.41
C TRP A 206 -24.18 -1.00 -6.66
N LEU A 207 -23.25 -0.21 -6.11
CA LEU A 207 -21.82 -0.50 -6.17
C LEU A 207 -21.46 -1.72 -5.29
N MET A 208 -22.20 -1.94 -4.20
CA MET A 208 -22.10 -3.16 -3.40
C MET A 208 -22.59 -4.39 -4.18
N LEU A 209 -23.62 -4.26 -5.02
CA LEU A 209 -24.04 -5.34 -5.93
C LEU A 209 -22.97 -5.64 -6.99
N GLY A 210 -22.18 -4.63 -7.37
CA GLY A 210 -21.03 -4.78 -8.25
C GLY A 210 -19.95 -5.72 -7.70
N SER A 211 -19.81 -5.85 -6.38
CA SER A 211 -18.79 -6.75 -5.80
C SER A 211 -19.02 -8.22 -6.14
N ILE A 212 -20.26 -8.63 -6.44
CA ILE A 212 -20.61 -10.00 -6.87
C ILE A 212 -19.92 -10.35 -8.19
N PHE A 213 -19.64 -9.33 -9.01
CA PHE A 213 -19.08 -9.47 -10.36
C PHE A 213 -17.62 -8.99 -10.45
N VAL A 214 -17.05 -8.47 -9.36
CA VAL A 214 -15.65 -8.02 -9.30
C VAL A 214 -14.85 -9.07 -8.52
N PRO A 215 -14.03 -9.89 -9.21
CA PRO A 215 -13.14 -10.83 -8.54
C PRO A 215 -12.30 -10.12 -7.48
N LEU A 216 -12.04 -10.82 -6.37
CA LEU A 216 -11.24 -10.32 -5.24
C LEU A 216 -11.93 -9.25 -4.39
N VAL A 217 -13.20 -8.94 -4.61
CA VAL A 217 -14.01 -8.11 -3.69
C VAL A 217 -15.04 -9.01 -3.03
N HIS A 218 -15.03 -9.06 -1.69
CA HIS A 218 -15.89 -9.94 -0.91
C HIS A 218 -16.63 -9.17 0.19
N MET A 219 -17.84 -9.63 0.52
CA MET A 219 -18.66 -9.04 1.58
C MET A 219 -18.90 -10.01 2.73
N ASP A 220 -18.57 -11.29 2.55
CA ASP A 220 -18.90 -12.39 3.47
C ASP A 220 -17.91 -12.52 4.65
N ASP A 221 -17.03 -11.54 4.84
CA ASP A 221 -16.17 -11.35 5.99
C ASP A 221 -16.42 -10.02 6.74
N HIS A 222 -17.31 -9.16 6.22
CA HIS A 222 -17.68 -7.90 6.87
C HIS A 222 -18.80 -8.10 7.89
N PRO A 223 -18.82 -7.31 8.99
CA PRO A 223 -19.95 -7.28 9.90
C PRO A 223 -21.26 -6.94 9.15
N PRO A 224 -22.40 -7.60 9.45
CA PRO A 224 -23.66 -7.31 8.75
C PRO A 224 -24.09 -5.83 8.83
N GLU A 225 -23.78 -5.15 9.93
CA GLU A 225 -24.08 -3.73 10.09
C GLU A 225 -23.24 -2.85 9.16
N ALA A 226 -21.95 -3.15 8.99
CA ALA A 226 -21.06 -2.46 8.06
C ALA A 226 -21.57 -2.58 6.60
N ILE A 227 -22.08 -3.75 6.23
CA ILE A 227 -22.70 -3.97 4.90
C ILE A 227 -23.99 -3.16 4.76
N ARG A 228 -24.85 -3.14 5.78
CA ARG A 228 -26.12 -2.38 5.77
C ARG A 228 -25.90 -0.88 5.67
N SER A 229 -24.92 -0.35 6.40
CA SER A 229 -24.57 1.07 6.41
C SER A 229 -23.63 1.47 5.27
N MET A 230 -23.09 0.51 4.51
CA MET A 230 -22.10 0.70 3.44
C MET A 230 -20.79 1.32 3.92
N GLN A 231 -20.43 1.06 5.18
CA GLN A 231 -19.24 1.58 5.84
C GLN A 231 -18.28 0.41 6.07
N LEU A 232 -17.41 0.15 5.09
CA LEU A 232 -16.53 -1.01 5.13
C LEU A 232 -15.18 -0.66 5.77
N ALA A 233 -14.87 -1.29 6.91
CA ALA A 233 -13.60 -1.08 7.59
C ALA A 233 -12.48 -1.89 6.92
N VAL A 234 -11.77 -1.23 6.01
CA VAL A 234 -10.68 -1.79 5.20
C VAL A 234 -9.37 -1.12 5.60
N SER A 235 -8.29 -1.89 5.68
CA SER A 235 -6.96 -1.33 5.87
C SER A 235 -6.54 -0.58 4.59
N LEU A 236 -6.36 0.74 4.73
CA LEU A 236 -5.87 1.63 3.67
C LEU A 236 -4.57 2.29 4.11
N PRO A 237 -3.72 2.74 3.18
CA PRO A 237 -2.49 3.45 3.51
C PRO A 237 -2.71 4.61 4.49
N ALA A 238 -3.78 5.41 4.33
CA ALA A 238 -4.11 6.49 5.26
C ALA A 238 -4.32 5.98 6.71
N SER A 239 -4.93 4.81 6.89
CA SER A 239 -5.11 4.19 8.21
C SER A 239 -3.78 3.71 8.80
N LEU A 240 -2.85 3.24 7.96
CA LEU A 240 -1.50 2.84 8.38
C LEU A 240 -0.67 4.08 8.79
N GLU A 241 -0.75 5.16 8.01
CA GLU A 241 -0.08 6.43 8.31
C GLU A 241 -0.59 7.05 9.60
N ALA A 242 -1.92 7.11 9.79
CA ALA A 242 -2.54 7.59 11.02
C ALA A 242 -2.09 6.77 12.24
N PHE A 243 -2.03 5.44 12.09
CA PHE A 243 -1.57 4.55 13.15
C PHE A 243 -0.09 4.75 13.48
N ALA A 244 0.77 4.85 12.47
CA ALA A 244 2.19 5.13 12.65
C ALA A 244 2.40 6.48 13.35
N ARG A 245 1.71 7.55 12.89
CA ARG A 245 1.76 8.88 13.52
C ARG A 245 1.34 8.86 14.98
N GLN A 246 0.23 8.19 15.29
CA GLN A 246 -0.30 8.16 16.65
C GLN A 246 0.60 7.37 17.60
N ARG A 247 1.16 6.25 17.14
CA ARG A 247 2.04 5.42 17.96
C ARG A 247 3.44 6.00 18.09
N LEU A 248 3.95 6.61 17.02
CA LEU A 248 5.29 7.17 16.91
C LEU A 248 5.22 8.64 16.46
N PRO A 249 4.90 9.58 17.37
CA PRO A 249 4.69 10.99 17.01
C PRO A 249 5.90 11.70 16.41
N ALA A 250 7.10 11.18 16.64
CA ALA A 250 8.35 11.64 16.02
C ALA A 250 8.53 11.17 14.57
N SER A 251 7.57 10.43 14.01
CA SER A 251 7.61 10.04 12.59
C SER A 251 7.44 11.26 11.69
N GLU A 252 8.18 11.27 10.60
CA GLU A 252 8.09 12.32 9.59
C GLU A 252 7.33 11.80 8.37
N ARG A 253 6.47 12.64 7.80
CA ARG A 253 5.79 12.34 6.54
C ARG A 253 6.32 13.22 5.41
N VAL A 254 6.60 12.59 4.28
CA VAL A 254 6.93 13.24 3.02
C VAL A 254 5.96 12.76 1.96
N GLU A 255 5.27 13.68 1.32
CA GLU A 255 4.49 13.38 0.12
C GLU A 255 5.24 13.86 -1.10
N ILE A 256 5.24 13.03 -2.15
CA ILE A 256 5.92 13.29 -3.40
C ILE A 256 4.90 13.05 -4.51
N CYS A 257 4.69 14.00 -5.40
CA CYS A 257 3.83 13.81 -6.56
C CYS A 257 4.49 14.28 -7.83
N HIS A 258 3.98 13.86 -8.99
CA HIS A 258 4.32 14.45 -10.28
C HIS A 258 3.07 14.69 -11.12
N ASP A 259 3.11 15.70 -11.99
CA ASP A 259 2.07 16.02 -12.99
C ASP A 259 2.56 15.82 -14.44
N GLY A 260 3.70 15.14 -14.60
CA GLY A 260 4.36 14.90 -15.88
C GLY A 260 5.27 16.05 -16.33
N LYS A 261 5.17 17.24 -15.72
CA LYS A 261 6.04 18.39 -16.01
C LYS A 261 7.00 18.69 -14.86
N ARG A 262 6.60 18.35 -13.64
CA ARG A 262 7.39 18.56 -12.43
C ARG A 262 7.12 17.47 -11.40
N VAL A 263 8.04 17.36 -10.45
CA VAL A 263 7.88 16.66 -9.18
C VAL A 263 7.75 17.70 -8.08
N VAL A 264 6.81 17.49 -7.16
CA VAL A 264 6.66 18.28 -5.94
C VAL A 264 6.95 17.38 -4.75
N VAL A 265 7.79 17.85 -3.83
CA VAL A 265 8.09 17.20 -2.56
C VAL A 265 7.58 18.10 -1.44
N HIS A 266 6.61 17.61 -0.69
CA HIS A 266 6.02 18.24 0.48
C HIS A 266 6.46 17.51 1.75
N ARG A 267 6.92 18.27 2.75
CA ARG A 267 7.25 17.74 4.09
C ARG A 267 6.16 18.19 5.05
N GLY A 268 5.46 17.22 5.63
CA GLY A 268 4.28 17.51 6.44
C GLY A 268 3.25 16.40 6.39
N TRP A 269 2.30 16.49 7.31
CA TRP A 269 1.18 15.56 7.38
C TRP A 269 -0.01 16.03 6.53
N GLU A 270 0.03 17.28 6.09
CA GLU A 270 -0.90 17.86 5.16
C GLU A 270 -0.71 17.23 3.77
N PRO A 271 -1.80 16.94 3.05
CA PRO A 271 -1.69 16.44 1.69
C PRO A 271 -1.31 17.56 0.72
N ILE A 272 -0.52 17.25 -0.30
CA ILE A 272 -0.34 18.13 -1.47
C ILE A 272 -1.71 18.36 -2.12
N ALA A 273 -1.95 19.57 -2.63
CA ALA A 273 -3.18 19.88 -3.34
C ALA A 273 -3.37 18.98 -4.58
N ASP A 274 -4.62 18.66 -4.91
CA ASP A 274 -4.96 17.83 -6.05
C ASP A 274 -4.38 18.39 -7.36
N GLY A 275 -3.94 17.50 -8.23
CA GLY A 275 -3.22 17.85 -9.47
C GLY A 275 -1.73 18.15 -9.26
N CYS A 276 -1.16 17.76 -8.12
CA CYS A 276 0.24 17.98 -7.78
C CYS A 276 0.64 19.47 -7.81
N VAL A 277 -0.20 20.32 -7.21
CA VAL A 277 0.04 21.76 -7.15
C VAL A 277 0.91 22.08 -5.93
N PRO A 278 2.08 22.72 -6.09
CA PRO A 278 2.99 23.01 -4.99
C PRO A 278 2.45 24.11 -4.07
N GLY A 279 2.65 23.91 -2.77
CA GLY A 279 2.51 24.94 -1.73
C GLY A 279 3.77 25.80 -1.58
N ALA A 280 3.72 26.77 -0.66
CA ALA A 280 4.78 27.77 -0.47
C ALA A 280 6.13 27.18 -0.01
N ASN A 281 6.12 26.06 0.71
CA ASN A 281 7.30 25.44 1.32
C ASN A 281 7.74 24.16 0.60
N ASP A 282 7.16 23.87 -0.56
CA ASP A 282 7.42 22.61 -1.26
C ASP A 282 8.65 22.73 -2.15
N ARG A 283 9.43 21.64 -2.23
CA ARG A 283 10.53 21.54 -3.19
C ARG A 283 9.94 21.12 -4.55
N VAL A 284 10.20 21.91 -5.58
CA VAL A 284 9.74 21.63 -6.95
C VAL A 284 10.93 21.30 -7.84
N ILE A 285 10.81 20.23 -8.62
CA ILE A 285 11.85 19.73 -9.54
C ILE A 285 11.22 19.65 -10.93
N ALA A 286 11.82 20.29 -11.94
CA ALA A 286 11.34 20.17 -13.32
C ALA A 286 11.65 18.78 -13.90
N LEU A 287 10.68 18.22 -14.61
CA LEU A 287 10.81 16.99 -15.40
C LEU A 287 10.93 17.26 -16.90
N ASP A 288 10.56 18.46 -17.35
CA ASP A 288 10.80 18.91 -18.71
C ASP A 288 12.20 19.51 -18.83
N ASP A 289 12.95 19.08 -19.84
CA ASP A 289 14.20 19.73 -20.24
C ASP A 289 13.84 20.94 -21.11
N THR A 290 13.79 22.13 -20.50
CA THR A 290 13.93 23.40 -21.24
C THR A 290 15.39 23.78 -21.34
#